data_AF-A0A165RLD2-F1
#
_entry.id   AF-A0A165RLD2-F1
#
_cell.length_a   1.000
_cell.length_b   1.000
_cell.length_c   1.000
_cell.angle_alpha   90.00
_cell.angle_beta   90.00
_cell.angle_gamma   90.00
#
_symmetry.space_group_name_H-M   'P 1'
#
loop_
_entity.id
_entity.type
_entity.pdbx_description
1 polymer ?
#
loop_
_entity_poly.entity_id
_entity_poly.type
_entity_poly.pdbx_seq_one_letter_code
_entity_poly.pdbx_strand_id
1 'polypeptide(L)'
;MNRPLESALLDAIADDATIDAAYAWLCQQRRRYPANADIWHLRFHWQSRRPELIAQLRSGDYQFSPQQRLLSANGKPIHLWCAEDALVQKAMAMVLGSALPVSPRCTHVKARVA
;
A
#
# COMPACT_ATOMS: atom_id res chain seq x y z
N MET A 1 -6.45 23.43 8.45
CA MET A 1 -6.83 23.87 7.10
C MET A 1 -5.99 23.07 6.13
N ASN A 2 -6.55 22.00 5.55
CA ASN A 2 -5.86 21.24 4.50
C ASN A 2 -5.78 22.10 3.23
N ARG A 3 -4.60 22.19 2.63
CA ARG A 3 -4.43 22.94 1.37
C ARG A 3 -5.21 22.20 0.27
N PRO A 4 -5.84 22.90 -0.70
CA PRO A 4 -6.68 22.25 -1.74
C PRO A 4 -5.97 21.12 -2.50
N LEU A 5 -4.65 21.27 -2.73
CA LEU A 5 -3.81 20.27 -3.38
C LEU A 5 -3.56 19.03 -2.51
N GLU A 6 -3.47 19.18 -1.18
CA GLU A 6 -3.30 18.07 -0.25
C GLU A 6 -4.57 17.21 -0.22
N SER A 7 -5.74 17.86 -0.20
CA SER A 7 -7.03 17.15 -0.30
C SER A 7 -7.13 16.36 -1.59
N ALA A 8 -6.85 16.99 -2.75
CA ALA A 8 -6.95 16.33 -4.04
C ALA A 8 -6.01 15.11 -4.17
N LEU A 9 -4.81 15.17 -3.59
CA LEU A 9 -3.89 14.04 -3.60
C LEU A 9 -4.38 12.90 -2.69
N LEU A 10 -4.85 13.21 -1.49
CA LEU A 10 -5.40 12.20 -0.57
C LEU A 10 -6.67 11.56 -1.14
N ASP A 11 -7.52 12.34 -1.80
CA ASP A 11 -8.71 11.83 -2.49
C ASP A 11 -8.34 10.87 -3.62
N ALA A 12 -7.29 11.15 -4.40
CA ALA A 12 -6.80 10.26 -5.45
C ALA A 12 -6.21 8.95 -4.89
N ILE A 13 -5.51 9.02 -3.76
CA ILE A 13 -4.96 7.84 -3.07
C ILE A 13 -6.09 6.99 -2.48
N ALA A 14 -7.09 7.64 -1.90
CA ALA A 14 -8.26 7.02 -1.26
C ALA A 14 -9.40 6.71 -2.23
N ASP A 15 -9.19 6.90 -3.54
CA ASP A 15 -10.14 6.50 -4.56
C ASP A 15 -10.40 4.99 -4.48
N ASP A 16 -11.67 4.62 -4.60
CA ASP A 16 -12.12 3.24 -4.48
C ASP A 16 -11.37 2.30 -5.43
N ALA A 17 -11.16 2.71 -6.69
CA ALA A 17 -10.44 1.89 -7.67
C ALA A 17 -8.95 1.78 -7.35
N THR A 18 -8.32 2.86 -6.88
CA THR A 18 -6.92 2.84 -6.42
C THR A 18 -6.73 1.87 -5.25
N ILE A 19 -7.61 1.95 -4.24
CA ILE A 19 -7.54 1.11 -3.04
C ILE A 19 -7.80 -0.37 -3.39
N ASP A 20 -8.78 -0.65 -4.25
CA ASP A 20 -9.07 -2.03 -4.68
C ASP A 20 -7.95 -2.62 -5.53
N ALA A 21 -7.34 -1.83 -6.41
CA ALA A 21 -6.17 -2.25 -7.18
C ALA A 21 -4.94 -2.50 -6.29
N ALA A 22 -4.71 -1.65 -5.29
CA ALA A 22 -3.64 -1.82 -4.31
C ALA A 22 -3.86 -3.06 -3.44
N TYR A 23 -5.10 -3.31 -2.99
CA TYR A 23 -5.48 -4.51 -2.25
C TYR A 23 -5.28 -5.78 -3.07
N ALA A 24 -5.74 -5.81 -4.33
CA ALA A 24 -5.55 -6.94 -5.22
C ALA A 24 -4.06 -7.25 -5.45
N TRP A 25 -3.25 -6.21 -5.65
CA TRP A 25 -1.79 -6.34 -5.75
C TRP A 25 -1.20 -6.93 -4.45
N LEU A 26 -1.62 -6.46 -3.28
CA LEU A 26 -1.14 -6.95 -1.99
C LEU A 26 -1.48 -8.43 -1.78
N CYS A 27 -2.73 -8.83 -2.08
CA CYS A 27 -3.17 -10.21 -2.00
C CYS A 27 -2.31 -11.13 -2.87
N GLN A 28 -1.95 -10.68 -4.07
CA GLN A 28 -1.07 -11.44 -4.96
C GLN A 28 0.37 -11.48 -4.42
N GLN A 29 0.91 -10.34 -3.97
CA GLN A 29 2.28 -10.23 -3.47
C GLN A 29 2.52 -11.07 -2.20
N ARG A 30 1.53 -11.15 -1.32
CA ARG A 30 1.61 -11.87 -0.04
C ARG A 30 0.88 -13.22 -0.03
N ARG A 31 0.54 -13.79 -1.20
CA ARG A 31 -0.25 -15.03 -1.30
C ARG A 31 0.39 -16.26 -0.63
N ARG A 32 1.72 -16.27 -0.49
CA ARG A 32 2.52 -17.36 0.10
C ARG A 32 3.01 -17.07 1.53
N TYR A 33 2.48 -16.02 2.17
CA TYR A 33 2.86 -15.70 3.54
C TYR A 33 2.36 -16.78 4.51
N PRO A 34 3.06 -17.01 5.64
CA PRO A 34 2.65 -18.03 6.62
C PRO A 34 1.31 -17.68 7.25
N ALA A 35 0.60 -18.68 7.80
CA ALA A 35 -0.76 -18.53 8.32
C ALA A 35 -0.90 -17.48 9.44
N ASN A 36 0.16 -17.22 10.19
CA ASN A 36 0.20 -16.21 11.25
C ASN A 36 0.55 -14.79 10.76
N ALA A 37 0.69 -14.58 9.45
CA ALA A 37 0.94 -13.25 8.90
C ALA A 37 -0.31 -12.36 8.95
N ASP A 38 -0.10 -11.08 9.21
CA ASP A 38 -1.13 -10.04 9.33
C ASP A 38 -2.02 -9.86 8.08
N ILE A 39 -1.53 -10.24 6.89
CA ILE A 39 -2.30 -10.22 5.65
C ILE A 39 -3.59 -11.06 5.74
N TRP A 40 -3.58 -12.17 6.47
CA TRP A 40 -4.76 -13.03 6.58
C TRP A 40 -5.85 -12.37 7.41
N HIS A 41 -5.46 -11.67 8.48
CA HIS A 41 -6.37 -10.85 9.28
C HIS A 41 -6.98 -9.72 8.45
N LEU A 42 -6.14 -8.97 7.71
CA LEU A 42 -6.63 -7.90 6.83
C LEU A 42 -7.61 -8.43 5.77
N ARG A 43 -7.30 -9.58 5.14
CA ARG A 43 -8.18 -10.18 4.12
C ARG A 43 -9.51 -10.64 4.68
N PHE A 44 -9.50 -11.20 5.88
CA PHE A 44 -10.71 -11.65 6.55
C PHE A 44 -11.62 -10.47 6.93
N HIS A 45 -11.04 -9.36 7.38
CA HIS A 45 -11.77 -8.14 7.79
C HIS A 45 -11.90 -7.10 6.67
N TRP A 46 -11.58 -7.42 5.42
CA TRP A 46 -11.46 -6.41 4.36
C TRP A 46 -12.76 -5.64 4.13
N GLN A 47 -13.93 -6.30 4.16
CA GLN A 47 -15.20 -5.62 3.91
C GLN A 47 -15.48 -4.50 4.93
N SER A 48 -15.12 -4.69 6.21
CA SER A 48 -15.30 -3.67 7.24
C SER A 48 -14.14 -2.66 7.26
N ARG A 49 -12.90 -3.13 7.05
CA ARG A 49 -11.71 -2.27 7.14
C ARG A 49 -11.57 -1.31 5.97
N ARG A 50 -11.99 -1.71 4.77
CA ARG A 50 -11.91 -0.88 3.55
C ARG A 50 -12.54 0.51 3.70
N PRO A 51 -13.83 0.66 4.09
CA PRO A 51 -14.43 1.98 4.24
C PRO A 51 -13.77 2.82 5.34
N GLU A 52 -13.33 2.20 6.44
CA GLU A 52 -12.60 2.90 7.51
C GLU A 52 -11.26 3.46 7.01
N LEU A 53 -10.50 2.64 6.27
CA LEU A 53 -9.22 3.05 5.70
C LEU A 53 -9.38 4.22 4.73
N ILE A 54 -10.37 4.17 3.84
CA ILE A 54 -10.67 5.26 2.90
C ILE A 54 -11.01 6.54 3.67
N ALA A 55 -11.84 6.45 4.71
CA ALA A 55 -12.18 7.60 5.54
C ALA A 55 -10.95 8.20 6.23
N GLN A 56 -10.09 7.36 6.83
CA GLN A 56 -8.84 7.78 7.48
C GLN A 56 -7.86 8.46 6.52
N LEU A 57 -7.77 7.97 5.28
CA LEU A 57 -6.92 8.60 4.25
C LEU A 57 -7.47 9.96 3.83
N ARG A 58 -8.78 10.07 3.59
CA ARG A 58 -9.43 11.33 3.20
C ARG A 58 -9.35 12.40 4.30
N SER A 59 -9.46 12.00 5.57
CA SER A 59 -9.33 12.93 6.69
C SER A 59 -7.88 13.31 7.00
N GLY A 60 -6.91 12.55 6.47
CA GLY A 60 -5.48 12.71 6.79
C GLY A 60 -5.08 12.12 8.15
N ASP A 61 -5.94 11.30 8.76
CA ASP A 61 -5.71 10.70 10.08
C ASP A 61 -4.98 9.35 10.01
N TYR A 62 -4.76 8.80 8.81
CA TYR A 62 -4.01 7.57 8.63
C TYR A 62 -2.56 7.72 9.11
N GLN A 63 -2.12 6.82 10.00
CA GLN A 63 -0.75 6.80 10.52
C GLN A 63 -0.08 5.46 10.23
N PHE A 64 1.12 5.52 9.68
CA PHE A 64 1.95 4.33 9.46
C PHE A 64 2.38 3.71 10.78
N SER A 65 2.29 2.38 10.87
CA SER A 65 2.78 1.62 12.02
C SER A 65 4.30 1.42 11.94
N PRO A 66 4.99 1.22 13.07
CA PRO A 66 6.39 0.81 13.04
C PRO A 66 6.60 -0.47 12.23
N GLN A 67 7.67 -0.53 11.45
CA GLN A 67 8.03 -1.74 10.71
C GLN A 67 8.35 -2.89 11.67
N GLN A 68 7.86 -4.09 11.33
CA GLN A 68 8.18 -5.32 12.07
C GLN A 68 9.56 -5.81 11.66
N ARG A 69 10.42 -6.08 12.65
CA ARG A 69 11.73 -6.71 12.42
C ARG A 69 11.56 -8.23 12.48
N LEU A 70 11.73 -8.89 11.35
CA LEU A 70 11.63 -10.35 11.22
C LEU A 70 12.99 -10.94 10.83
N LEU A 71 13.17 -12.23 11.04
CA LEU A 71 14.32 -12.95 10.50
C LEU A 71 13.89 -13.65 9.20
N SER A 72 14.65 -13.45 8.14
CA SER A 72 14.50 -14.22 6.91
C SER A 72 14.92 -15.68 7.13
N ALA A 73 14.61 -16.56 6.16
CA ALA A 73 15.01 -17.97 6.20
C ALA A 73 16.52 -18.17 6.38
N ASN A 74 17.34 -17.20 5.96
CA ASN A 74 18.80 -17.24 6.10
C ASN A 74 19.31 -16.57 7.40
N GLY A 75 18.42 -16.30 8.36
CA GLY A 75 18.76 -15.64 9.63
C GLY A 75 19.07 -14.13 9.53
N LYS A 76 19.02 -13.54 8.32
CA LYS A 76 19.23 -12.10 8.15
C LYS A 76 17.99 -11.31 8.61
N PRO A 77 18.15 -10.25 9.42
CA PRO A 77 17.03 -9.39 9.78
C PRO A 77 16.48 -8.65 8.54
N ILE A 78 15.16 -8.64 8.44
CA ILE A 78 14.40 -7.87 7.46
C ILE A 78 13.41 -6.98 8.20
N HIS A 79 13.13 -5.81 7.64
CA HIS A 79 12.10 -4.90 8.13
C HIS A 79 10.91 -4.95 7.19
N LEU A 80 9.74 -5.25 7.73
CA LEU A 80 8.53 -5.49 6.96
C LEU A 80 7.42 -4.56 7.46
N TRP A 81 6.82 -3.82 6.53
CA TRP A 81 5.58 -3.08 6.78
C TRP A 81 4.41 -4.03 7.02
N CYS A 82 3.48 -3.64 7.87
CA CYS A 82 2.24 -4.40 8.00
C CYS A 82 1.48 -4.42 6.65
N ALA A 83 0.51 -5.31 6.53
CA ALA A 83 -0.25 -5.53 5.31
C ALA A 83 -0.98 -4.24 4.86
N GLU A 84 -1.57 -3.52 5.81
CA GLU A 84 -2.29 -2.28 5.54
C GLU A 84 -1.35 -1.15 5.11
N ASP A 85 -0.23 -0.95 5.81
CA ASP A 85 0.78 0.05 5.42
C ASP A 85 1.38 -0.23 4.04
N ALA A 86 1.56 -1.50 3.68
CA ALA A 86 2.03 -1.88 2.36
C ALA A 86 0.97 -1.63 1.28
N LEU A 87 -0.32 -1.75 1.61
CA LEU A 87 -1.44 -1.37 0.74
C LEU A 87 -1.40 0.13 0.46
N VAL A 88 -1.32 0.96 1.51
CA VAL A 88 -1.31 2.42 1.38
C VAL A 88 -0.09 2.88 0.60
N GLN A 89 1.10 2.34 0.89
CA GLN A 89 2.30 2.62 0.08
C GLN A 89 2.12 2.25 -1.39
N LYS A 90 1.41 1.14 -1.68
CA LYS A 90 1.12 0.76 -3.06
C LYS A 90 0.16 1.72 -3.74
N ALA A 91 -0.91 2.15 -3.06
CA ALA A 91 -1.85 3.15 -3.56
C ALA A 91 -1.13 4.47 -3.88
N MET A 92 -0.31 4.96 -2.96
CA MET A 92 0.55 6.14 -3.17
C MET A 92 1.44 5.97 -4.40
N ALA A 93 2.10 4.82 -4.55
CA ALA A 93 2.97 4.56 -5.68
C ALA A 93 2.22 4.49 -7.03
N MET A 94 0.96 4.04 -7.03
CA MET A 94 0.13 4.04 -8.25
C MET A 94 -0.22 5.47 -8.68
N VAL A 95 -0.69 6.31 -7.76
CA VAL A 95 -1.06 7.72 -8.02
C VAL A 95 0.16 8.55 -8.42
N LEU A 96 1.23 8.46 -7.64
CA LEU A 96 2.46 9.19 -7.92
C LEU A 96 3.15 8.68 -9.19
N GLY A 97 3.08 7.37 -9.45
CA GLY A 97 3.68 6.77 -10.64
C GLY A 97 3.05 7.22 -11.95
N SER A 98 1.79 7.67 -11.95
CA SER A 98 1.17 8.32 -13.12
C SER A 98 1.55 9.79 -13.28
N ALA A 99 1.88 10.48 -12.19
CA ALA A 99 2.18 11.91 -12.19
C ALA A 99 3.68 12.21 -12.38
N LEU A 100 4.55 11.31 -11.92
CA LEU A 100 5.99 11.49 -11.94
C LEU A 100 6.61 10.87 -13.19
N PRO A 101 7.41 11.62 -13.96
CA PRO A 101 8.11 11.06 -15.11
C PRO A 101 9.13 10.03 -14.63
N VAL A 102 9.08 8.82 -15.18
CA VAL A 102 10.08 7.80 -14.91
C VAL A 102 11.04 7.72 -16.09
N SER A 103 12.33 7.83 -15.80
CA SER A 103 13.37 7.65 -16.80
C SER A 103 13.27 6.27 -17.45
N PRO A 104 13.40 6.16 -18.79
CA PRO A 104 13.51 4.88 -19.49
C PRO A 104 14.70 4.02 -19.02
N ARG A 105 15.68 4.64 -18.35
CA ARG A 105 16.86 3.97 -17.80
C ARG A 105 16.67 3.48 -16.37
N CYS A 106 15.48 3.65 -15.77
CA CYS A 106 15.23 3.25 -14.40
C CYS A 106 15.15 1.72 -14.29
N THR A 107 16.21 1.11 -13.77
CA THR A 107 16.31 -0.34 -13.56
C THR A 107 15.41 -0.87 -12.44
N HIS A 108 14.84 0.02 -11.63
CA HIS A 108 13.94 -0.33 -10.51
C HIS A 108 12.47 -0.47 -10.93
N VAL A 109 12.11 0.01 -12.12
CA VAL A 109 10.76 -0.22 -12.66
C VAL A 109 10.71 -1.61 -13.28
N LYS A 110 9.78 -2.43 -12.81
CA LYS A 110 9.45 -3.68 -13.48
C LYS A 110 8.90 -3.31 -14.88
N ALA A 111 9.63 -3.69 -15.94
CA ALA A 111 9.40 -3.25 -17.31
C ALA A 111 7.91 -3.09 -17.64
N ARG A 112 7.49 -1.88 -18.02
CA ARG A 112 6.21 -1.70 -18.73
C ARG A 112 6.38 -2.39 -20.07
N VAL A 113 5.57 -3.42 -20.35
CA VAL A 113 5.40 -3.89 -21.73
C VAL A 113 4.82 -2.71 -22.49
N ALA A 114 5.53 -2.27 -23.52
CA ALA A 114 5.12 -1.20 -24.43
C ALA A 114 3.84 -1.57 -25.18
#